data_AF-A0A662STD2-F1
#
_entry.id   AF-A0A662STD2-F1
#
_cell.length_a   1.000
_cell.length_b   1.000
_cell.length_c   1.000
_cell.angle_alpha   90.00
_cell.angle_beta   90.00
_cell.angle_gamma   90.00
#
_symmetry.space_group_name_H-M   'P 1'
#
loop_
_entity.id
_entity.type
_entity.pdbx_description
1 polymer ?
#
loop_
_entity_poly.entity_id
_entity_poly.type
_entity_poly.pdbx_seq_one_letter_code
_entity_poly.pdbx_strand_id
1 'polypeptide(L)' 'MVRRLKFIESYLRNARERIKLARISAESGFYNNAVRLCQESVELSLKAALRLYGIE' A
#
# COMPACT_ATOMS: atom_id res chain seq x y z
N MET A 1 17.93 12.89 5.16
CA MET A 1 16.89 12.37 6.09
C MET A 1 15.46 12.74 5.65
N VAL A 2 15.12 14.03 5.54
CA VAL A 2 13.76 14.52 5.19
C VAL A 2 13.21 13.95 3.86
N ARG A 3 14.03 13.85 2.81
CA ARG A 3 13.59 13.31 1.50
C ARG A 3 13.18 11.84 1.57
N ARG A 4 13.83 11.04 2.43
CA ARG A 4 13.55 9.60 2.59
C ARG A 4 12.20 9.36 3.28
N LEU A 5 11.90 10.16 4.29
CA LEU A 5 10.61 10.13 4.99
C LEU A 5 9.45 10.46 4.04
N LYS A 6 9.60 11.46 3.16
CA LYS A 6 8.59 11.76 2.13
C LYS A 6 8.26 10.57 1.22
N PHE A 7 9.28 9.77 0.85
CA PHE A 7 9.06 8.56 0.05
C PHE A 7 8.30 7.50 0.84
N ILE A 8 8.67 7.27 2.10
CA ILE A 8 7.99 6.32 3.00
C ILE A 8 6.53 6.71 3.20
N GLU A 9 6.25 7.99 3.43
CA GLU A 9 4.89 8.52 3.55
C GLU A 9 4.08 8.32 2.27
N SER A 10 4.71 8.46 1.10
CA SER A 10 4.08 8.18 -0.19
C SER A 10 3.67 6.70 -0.29
N TYR A 11 4.53 5.76 0.10
CA TYR A 11 4.18 4.33 0.13
C TYR A 11 2.96 4.07 1.02
N LEU A 12 2.94 4.60 2.24
CA LEU A 12 1.83 4.42 3.17
C LEU A 12 0.53 5.11 2.71
N ARG A 13 0.63 6.23 1.99
CA ARG A 13 -0.52 6.88 1.37
C ARG A 13 -1.10 6.01 0.27
N ASN A 14 -0.27 5.50 -0.63
CA ASN A 14 -0.70 4.60 -1.69
C ASN A 14 -1.28 3.30 -1.13
N ALA A 15 -0.70 2.72 -0.08
CA ALA A 15 -1.22 1.54 0.59
C ALA A 15 -2.66 1.75 1.10
N ARG A 16 -2.95 2.93 1.69
CA ARG A 16 -4.30 3.30 2.12
C ARG A 16 -5.27 3.45 0.96
N GLU A 17 -4.86 4.06 -0.14
CA GLU A 17 -5.69 4.14 -1.34
C GLU A 17 -6.02 2.74 -1.90
N ARG A 18 -5.08 1.80 -1.84
CA ARG A 18 -5.35 0.40 -2.24
C ARG A 18 -6.42 -0.27 -1.40
N ILE A 19 -6.44 -0.06 -0.08
CA ILE A 19 -7.52 -0.59 0.78
C ILE A 19 -8.88 0.03 0.41
N LYS A 20 -8.94 1.34 0.15
CA LYS A 20 -10.19 1.99 -0.29
C LYS A 20 -10.72 1.38 -1.58
N LEU A 21 -9.84 1.18 -2.57
CA LEU A 21 -10.20 0.56 -3.85
C LEU A 21 -10.57 -0.93 -3.70
N ALA A 22 -9.90 -1.65 -2.78
CA ALA A 22 -10.20 -3.05 -2.49
C ALA A 22 -11.63 -3.19 -1.95
N ARG A 23 -12.04 -2.27 -1.05
CA ARG A 23 -13.40 -2.21 -0.52
C ARG A 23 -14.44 -1.99 -1.63
N ILE A 24 -14.23 -0.99 -2.48
CA ILE A 24 -15.12 -0.72 -3.63
C ILE A 24 -15.21 -1.94 -4.56
N SER A 25 -14.08 -2.61 -4.81
CA SER A 25 -14.03 -3.81 -5.65
C SER A 25 -14.82 -4.97 -5.04
N ALA A 26 -14.68 -5.19 -3.73
CA ALA A 26 -15.41 -6.23 -3.01
C ALA A 26 -16.92 -5.95 -2.99
N GLU A 27 -17.32 -4.71 -2.72
CA GLU A 27 -18.74 -4.26 -2.75
C GLU A 27 -19.35 -4.43 -4.15
N SER A 28 -18.54 -4.32 -5.20
CA SER A 28 -18.95 -4.52 -6.60
C SER A 28 -18.87 -5.99 -7.07
N GLY A 29 -18.52 -6.94 -6.19
CA GLY A 29 -18.39 -8.37 -6.53
C GLY A 29 -17.10 -8.76 -7.27
N PHE A 30 -16.17 -7.82 -7.47
CA PHE A 30 -14.86 -8.07 -8.10
C PHE A 30 -13.83 -8.55 -7.07
N TYR A 31 -14.07 -9.73 -6.47
CA TYR A 31 -13.27 -10.24 -5.36
C TYR A 31 -11.80 -10.50 -5.70
N ASN A 32 -11.52 -11.01 -6.91
CA ASN A 32 -10.15 -11.19 -7.40
C ASN A 32 -9.38 -9.86 -7.41
N ASN A 33 -10.04 -8.78 -7.83
CA ASN A 33 -9.47 -7.44 -7.83
C ASN A 33 -9.29 -6.89 -6.41
N ALA A 34 -10.25 -7.15 -5.52
CA ALA A 34 -10.14 -6.78 -4.11
C ALA A 34 -8.91 -7.44 -3.45
N VAL A 35 -8.70 -8.74 -3.66
CA VAL A 35 -7.54 -9.48 -3.13
C VAL A 35 -6.23 -8.92 -3.68
N ARG A 36 -6.15 -8.65 -4.99
CA ARG A 36 -4.97 -8.01 -5.60
C ARG A 36 -4.64 -6.67 -4.95
N LEU A 37 -5.65 -5.81 -4.78
CA LEU A 37 -5.47 -4.50 -4.15
C LEU A 37 -5.04 -4.62 -2.67
N CYS A 38 -5.55 -5.61 -1.94
CA CYS A 38 -5.07 -5.92 -0.60
C CYS A 38 -3.59 -6.36 -0.60
N GLN A 39 -3.18 -7.23 -1.53
CA GLN A 39 -1.79 -7.64 -1.67
C GLN A 39 -0.87 -6.44 -1.95
N GLU A 40 -1.26 -5.55 -2.86
CA GLU A 40 -0.51 -4.33 -3.15
C GLU A 40 -0.39 -3.41 -1.92
N SER A 41 -1.44 -3.33 -1.11
CA SER A 41 -1.39 -2.55 0.14
C SER A 41 -0.36 -3.11 1.13
N VAL A 42 -0.32 -4.44 1.28
CA VAL A 42 0.68 -5.13 2.12
C VAL A 42 2.09 -4.90 1.58
N GLU A 43 2.29 -5.02 0.27
CA GLU A 43 3.58 -4.80 -0.37
C GLU A 43 4.11 -3.38 -0.17
N LEU A 44 3.26 -2.37 -0.39
CA LEU A 44 3.63 -0.96 -0.18
C LEU A 44 3.95 -0.68 1.29
N SER A 45 3.19 -1.27 2.21
CA SER A 45 3.42 -1.13 3.66
C SER A 45 4.74 -1.78 4.08
N LEU A 46 5.05 -2.97 3.56
CA LEU A 46 6.32 -3.65 3.81
C LEU A 46 7.50 -2.86 3.23
N LYS A 47 7.38 -2.37 2.00
CA LYS A 47 8.40 -1.49 1.39
C LYS A 47 8.65 -0.24 2.23
N ALA A 48 7.59 0.38 2.77
CA ALA A 48 7.72 1.53 3.65
C ALA A 48 8.50 1.18 4.93
N ALA A 49 8.19 0.03 5.56
CA ALA A 49 8.84 -0.44 6.78
C ALA A 49 10.32 -0.77 6.53
N LEU A 50 10.64 -1.55 5.50
CA LEU A 50 12.02 -1.90 5.15
C LEU A 50 12.86 -0.65 4.89
N ARG A 51 12.30 0.32 4.16
CA ARG A 51 13.01 1.54 3.81
C ARG A 51 13.22 2.49 4.98
N LEU A 52 12.37 2.43 6.00
CA LEU A 52 12.58 3.12 7.28
C LEU A 52 13.85 2.62 7.97
N TYR A 53 14.10 1.31 7.94
CA TYR A 53 15.32 0.67 8.48
C TYR A 53 16.49 0.66 7.49
N GLY A 54 16.30 1.22 6.30
CA GLY A 54 17.34 1.30 5.27
C GLY A 54 17.63 0.01 4.52
N ILE A 55 16.67 -0.90 4.53
CA ILE A 55 16.68 -2.14 3.74
C ILE A 55 15.96 -1.84 2.42
N GLU A 56 16.57 -2.21 1.28
CA GLU A 56 16.02 -2.02 -0.08
C GLU A 56 15.78 -3.37 -0.77
#